data_AF-X1SLX5-F1
#
_entry.id   AF-X1SLX5-F1
#
_cell.length_a   1.000
_cell.length_b   1.000
_cell.length_c   1.000
_cell.angle_alpha   90.00
_cell.angle_beta   90.00
_cell.angle_gamma   90.00
#
_symmetry.space_group_name_H-M   'P 1'
#
loop_
_entity.id
_entity.type
_entity.pdbx_description
1 polymer ?
#
loop_
_entity_poly.entity_id
_entity_poly.type
_entity_poly.pdbx_seq_one_letter_code
_entity_poly.pdbx_strand_id
1 'polypeptide(L)'
;IKDTKEIILGSSGHALDLKCSDPNTKKLKVVLVEKDGACYSHLKNVIHRRWGNVNIKMAEGPIWFNQSNIYLLNMELDRALNTIEKISLGNALFFFDPLRSVEYQVIEQVAKKRIKTYYKTGTEFIIFIFTSDWFLGRDDFAGLPTTIDKATWSEAEKMTVSDADALFGNTEWRDQILNSHPIDERENCLIELYRNRLHKWFRYILPMPFNPKTKQIFHLIFMF
;
A
#
# COMPACT_ATOMS: atom_id res chain seq x y z
N ILE A 1 -16.40 4.10 16.14
CA ILE A 1 -16.75 3.13 17.19
C ILE A 1 -18.20 3.37 17.57
N LYS A 2 -19.05 2.33 17.50
CA LYS A 2 -20.51 2.44 17.77
C LYS A 2 -20.79 3.01 19.17
N ASP A 3 -19.91 2.72 20.12
CA ASP A 3 -20.09 3.09 21.53
C ASP A 3 -19.56 4.49 21.87
N THR A 4 -18.54 5.00 21.15
CA THR A 4 -17.97 6.35 21.43
C THR A 4 -18.39 7.41 20.42
N LYS A 5 -19.09 7.04 19.34
CA LYS A 5 -19.32 7.89 18.14
C LYS A 5 -18.05 8.46 17.50
N GLU A 6 -16.87 8.03 17.93
CA GLU A 6 -15.62 8.46 17.31
C GLU A 6 -15.46 7.79 15.95
N ILE A 7 -15.25 8.60 14.92
CA ILE A 7 -14.87 8.11 13.61
C ILE A 7 -13.35 7.93 13.66
N ILE A 8 -12.89 6.68 13.79
CA ILE A 8 -11.48 6.35 13.56
C ILE A 8 -11.21 6.63 12.09
N LEU A 9 -10.28 7.55 11.83
CA LEU A 9 -9.86 7.81 10.46
C LEU A 9 -8.94 6.67 10.01
N GLY A 10 -9.26 6.08 8.85
CA GLY A 10 -8.28 5.28 8.12
C GLY A 10 -7.20 6.17 7.48
N SER A 11 -6.28 5.55 6.75
CA SER A 11 -5.19 6.22 6.02
C SER A 11 -5.69 7.35 5.12
N SER A 12 -6.75 7.11 4.35
CA SER A 12 -7.41 8.11 3.50
C SER A 12 -7.95 9.30 4.30
N GLY A 13 -8.52 9.03 5.47
CA GLY A 13 -9.03 10.03 6.40
C GLY A 13 -7.93 10.92 6.96
N HIS A 14 -6.82 10.35 7.38
CA HIS A 14 -5.66 11.11 7.86
C HIS A 14 -5.04 11.98 6.77
N ALA A 15 -4.92 11.47 5.54
CA ALA A 15 -4.42 12.25 4.41
C ALA A 15 -5.31 13.47 4.09
N LEU A 16 -6.63 13.29 4.15
CA LEU A 16 -7.59 14.38 3.97
C LEU A 16 -7.57 15.37 5.12
N ASP A 17 -7.42 14.90 6.36
CA ASP A 17 -7.30 15.79 7.52
C ASP A 17 -6.06 16.68 7.38
N LEU A 18 -4.91 16.11 7.02
CA LEU A 18 -3.69 16.88 6.73
C LEU A 18 -3.91 17.93 5.62
N LYS A 19 -4.66 17.57 4.57
CA LYS A 19 -4.96 18.44 3.44
C LYS A 19 -5.94 19.58 3.78
N CYS A 20 -6.93 19.30 4.62
CA CYS A 20 -8.05 20.21 4.86
C CYS A 20 -7.88 21.03 6.13
N SER A 21 -7.08 20.57 7.10
CA SER A 21 -6.93 21.22 8.41
C SER A 21 -5.82 22.29 8.45
N ASP A 22 -4.82 22.23 7.55
CA ASP A 22 -3.68 23.17 7.53
C ASP A 22 -3.69 24.09 6.29
N PRO A 23 -3.75 25.43 6.44
CA PRO A 23 -3.64 26.37 5.32
C PRO A 23 -2.36 26.24 4.48
N ASN A 24 -1.28 25.69 5.04
CA ASN A 24 0.01 25.51 4.36
C ASN A 24 -0.01 24.31 3.40
N THR A 25 -0.97 23.40 3.51
CA THR A 25 -1.08 22.20 2.65
C THR A 25 -1.96 22.45 1.41
N LYS A 26 -2.26 23.70 1.06
CA LYS A 26 -3.04 24.05 -0.15
C LYS A 26 -2.49 23.45 -1.45
N LYS A 27 -1.17 23.30 -1.56
CA LYS A 27 -0.50 22.67 -2.72
C LYS A 27 -0.37 21.14 -2.62
N LEU A 28 -0.61 20.55 -1.44
CA LEU A 28 -0.59 19.10 -1.25
C LEU A 28 -1.64 18.47 -2.16
N LYS A 29 -1.26 17.45 -2.92
CA LYS A 29 -2.18 16.66 -3.72
C LYS A 29 -2.52 15.39 -2.98
N VAL A 30 -3.81 15.11 -2.79
CA VAL A 30 -4.30 13.86 -2.21
C VAL A 30 -5.00 13.10 -3.31
N VAL A 31 -4.52 11.90 -3.62
CA VAL A 31 -5.16 10.99 -4.56
C VAL A 31 -5.63 9.77 -3.78
N LEU A 32 -6.94 9.54 -3.79
CA LEU A 32 -7.55 8.37 -3.15
C LEU A 32 -8.08 7.45 -4.25
N VAL A 33 -7.64 6.20 -4.20
CA VAL A 33 -8.02 5.15 -5.16
C VAL A 33 -8.78 4.10 -4.39
N GLU A 34 -9.97 3.76 -4.88
CA GLU A 34 -10.78 2.67 -4.32
C GLU A 34 -11.48 1.96 -5.48
N LYS A 35 -11.32 0.65 -5.57
CA LYS A 35 -11.94 -0.16 -6.62
C LYS A 35 -13.41 -0.42 -6.28
N ASP A 36 -13.71 -0.76 -5.04
CA ASP A 36 -15.04 -1.17 -4.62
C ASP A 36 -16.00 0.03 -4.59
N GLY A 37 -17.09 -0.05 -5.36
CA GLY A 37 -18.05 1.04 -5.50
C GLY A 37 -18.78 1.38 -4.21
N ALA A 38 -19.00 0.40 -3.31
CA ALA A 38 -19.67 0.63 -2.04
C ALA A 38 -18.74 1.32 -1.05
N CYS A 39 -17.49 0.87 -0.92
CA CYS A 39 -16.43 1.53 -0.14
C CYS A 39 -16.19 2.95 -0.65
N TYR A 40 -16.13 3.14 -1.97
CA TYR A 40 -15.97 4.45 -2.59
C TYR A 40 -17.14 5.40 -2.28
N SER A 41 -18.38 4.91 -2.39
CA SER A 41 -19.58 5.67 -2.03
C SER A 41 -19.60 6.03 -0.55
N HIS A 42 -19.19 5.10 0.31
CA HIS A 42 -19.04 5.34 1.75
C HIS A 42 -17.98 6.42 2.02
N LEU A 43 -16.81 6.34 1.39
CA LEU A 43 -15.76 7.36 1.49
C LEU A 43 -16.30 8.75 1.15
N LYS A 44 -17.07 8.90 0.06
CA LYS A 44 -17.68 10.19 -0.30
C LYS A 44 -18.61 10.73 0.78
N ASN A 45 -19.42 9.86 1.38
CA ASN A 45 -20.31 10.26 2.47
C ASN A 45 -19.52 10.72 3.71
N VAL A 46 -18.43 10.03 4.05
CA VAL A 46 -17.53 10.43 5.14
C VAL A 46 -16.89 11.77 4.83
N ILE A 47 -16.40 11.97 3.60
CA ILE A 47 -15.77 13.24 3.19
C ILE A 47 -16.77 14.39 3.29
N HIS A 48 -17.96 14.22 2.74
CA HIS A 48 -19.00 15.26 2.77
C HIS A 48 -19.40 15.65 4.20
N ARG A 49 -19.48 14.68 5.12
CA ARG A 49 -19.84 14.93 6.52
C ARG A 49 -18.74 15.62 7.32
N ARG A 50 -17.47 15.25 7.11
CA ARG A 50 -16.34 15.72 7.92
C ARG A 50 -15.65 16.94 7.35
N TRP A 51 -15.52 17.00 6.03
CA TRP A 51 -14.91 18.11 5.29
C TRP A 51 -15.90 18.67 4.28
N GLY A 52 -17.01 19.24 4.77
CA GLY A 52 -18.11 19.75 3.92
C GLY A 52 -17.71 20.80 2.88
N ASN A 53 -16.53 21.41 3.03
CA ASN A 53 -15.95 22.34 2.07
C ASN A 53 -15.29 21.64 0.86
N VAL A 54 -15.08 20.32 0.90
CA VAL A 54 -14.55 19.54 -0.22
C VAL A 54 -15.65 19.33 -1.26
N ASN A 55 -15.48 19.94 -2.43
CA ASN A 55 -16.38 19.72 -3.55
C ASN A 55 -16.13 18.34 -4.19
N ILE A 56 -16.95 17.36 -3.82
CA ILE A 56 -16.88 15.99 -4.33
C ILE A 56 -16.96 15.95 -5.87
N LYS A 57 -17.86 16.71 -6.50
CA LYS A 57 -17.99 16.72 -7.97
C LYS A 57 -16.71 17.16 -8.67
N MET A 58 -15.98 18.10 -8.07
CA MET A 58 -14.67 18.52 -8.57
C MET A 58 -13.61 17.45 -8.31
N ALA A 59 -13.67 16.78 -7.16
CA ALA A 59 -12.73 15.72 -6.78
C ALA A 59 -12.83 14.47 -7.67
N GLU A 60 -14.04 14.14 -8.13
CA GLU A 60 -14.33 13.05 -9.09
C GLU A 60 -14.15 13.49 -10.55
N GLY A 61 -14.10 14.80 -10.81
CA GLY A 61 -14.06 15.38 -12.14
C GLY A 61 -12.75 15.09 -12.89
N PRO A 62 -12.68 15.45 -14.19
CA PRO A 62 -11.47 15.24 -14.98
C PRO A 62 -10.25 15.93 -14.34
N ILE A 63 -9.11 15.24 -14.34
CA ILE A 63 -7.86 15.69 -13.68
C ILE A 63 -7.50 17.14 -14.01
N TRP A 64 -7.62 17.51 -15.30
CA TRP A 64 -7.21 18.82 -15.82
C TRP A 64 -8.07 19.98 -15.30
N PHE A 65 -9.28 19.70 -14.81
CA PHE A 65 -10.20 20.68 -14.25
C PHE A 65 -10.24 20.68 -12.72
N ASN A 66 -9.47 19.79 -12.08
CA ASN A 66 -9.46 19.69 -10.62
C ASN A 66 -8.60 20.82 -10.02
N GLN A 67 -9.26 21.72 -9.28
CA GLN A 67 -8.61 22.83 -8.58
C GLN A 67 -8.45 22.57 -7.08
N SER A 68 -9.08 21.52 -6.54
CA SER A 68 -9.05 21.19 -5.11
C SER A 68 -7.74 20.51 -4.69
N ASN A 69 -6.98 19.97 -5.65
CA ASN A 69 -5.86 19.06 -5.41
C ASN A 69 -6.27 17.80 -4.62
N ILE A 70 -7.56 17.44 -4.64
CA ILE A 70 -8.10 16.20 -4.08
C ILE A 70 -8.70 15.43 -5.23
N TYR A 71 -8.22 14.22 -5.49
CA TYR A 71 -8.63 13.38 -6.60
C TYR A 71 -9.22 12.08 -6.04
N LEU A 72 -10.47 11.79 -6.39
CA LEU A 72 -11.16 10.57 -6.01
C LEU A 72 -11.30 9.69 -7.26
N LEU A 73 -10.68 8.51 -7.24
CA LEU A 73 -10.62 7.61 -8.38
C LEU A 73 -11.31 6.28 -8.01
N ASN A 74 -12.48 6.01 -8.59
CA ASN A 74 -13.14 4.71 -8.47
C ASN A 74 -12.74 3.79 -9.63
N MET A 75 -11.62 3.09 -9.48
CA MET A 75 -11.07 2.21 -10.52
C MET A 75 -10.00 1.28 -9.95
N GLU A 76 -9.65 0.27 -10.73
CA GLU A 76 -8.49 -0.60 -10.48
C GLU A 76 -7.19 0.19 -10.37
N LEU A 77 -6.25 -0.33 -9.60
CA LEU A 77 -4.98 0.32 -9.30
C LEU A 77 -4.14 0.58 -10.56
N ASP A 78 -4.09 -0.35 -11.51
CA ASP A 78 -3.36 -0.21 -12.78
C ASP A 78 -3.86 1.00 -13.60
N ARG A 79 -5.18 1.18 -13.69
CA ARG A 79 -5.83 2.32 -14.35
C ARG A 79 -5.62 3.61 -13.56
N ALA A 80 -5.66 3.52 -12.24
CA ALA A 80 -5.39 4.66 -11.37
C ALA A 80 -3.95 5.15 -11.54
N LEU A 81 -2.96 4.27 -11.63
CA LEU A 81 -1.56 4.65 -11.86
C LEU A 81 -1.37 5.42 -13.17
N ASN A 82 -1.99 4.97 -14.25
CA ASN A 82 -1.97 5.68 -15.54
C ASN A 82 -2.63 7.07 -15.47
N THR A 83 -3.61 7.22 -14.58
CA THR A 83 -4.31 8.48 -14.32
C THR A 83 -3.43 9.40 -13.47
N ILE A 84 -2.82 8.87 -12.42
CA ILE A 84 -1.90 9.58 -11.52
C ILE A 84 -0.70 10.16 -12.26
N GLU A 85 -0.20 9.48 -13.30
CA GLU A 85 0.91 9.99 -14.13
C GLU A 85 0.60 11.30 -14.88
N LYS A 86 -0.67 11.58 -15.12
CA LYS A 86 -1.10 12.84 -15.76
C LYS A 86 -1.14 14.00 -14.76
N ILE A 87 -1.03 13.71 -13.47
CA ILE A 87 -0.95 14.70 -12.40
C ILE A 87 0.51 15.13 -12.27
N SER A 88 0.75 16.45 -12.27
CA SER A 88 2.08 16.98 -11.96
C SER A 88 2.42 16.73 -10.49
N LEU A 89 3.20 15.69 -10.23
CA LEU A 89 3.63 15.29 -8.90
C LEU A 89 5.07 15.75 -8.64
N GLY A 90 5.28 16.47 -7.52
CA GLY A 90 6.60 16.72 -6.95
C GLY A 90 7.04 15.52 -6.10
N ASN A 91 7.48 15.76 -4.86
CA ASN A 91 7.67 14.69 -3.89
C ASN A 91 6.34 13.98 -3.61
N ALA A 92 6.36 12.65 -3.55
CA ALA A 92 5.15 11.84 -3.41
C ALA A 92 5.37 10.67 -2.45
N LEU A 93 4.39 10.46 -1.59
CA LEU A 93 4.26 9.28 -0.75
C LEU A 93 3.17 8.38 -1.35
N PHE A 94 3.52 7.15 -1.68
CA PHE A 94 2.58 6.11 -2.09
C PHE A 94 2.29 5.22 -0.90
N PHE A 95 1.02 5.19 -0.48
CA PHE A 95 0.55 4.40 0.65
C PHE A 95 -0.26 3.22 0.12
N PHE A 96 0.34 2.04 0.16
CA PHE A 96 -0.23 0.79 -0.31
C PHE A 96 -0.79 -0.01 0.88
N ASP A 97 -2.10 0.01 1.01
CA ASP A 97 -2.86 -0.63 2.10
C ASP A 97 -3.84 -1.67 1.51
N PRO A 98 -3.32 -2.80 1.01
CA PRO A 98 -4.13 -3.81 0.35
C PRO A 98 -4.87 -4.69 1.38
N LEU A 99 -5.89 -5.42 0.93
CA LEU A 99 -6.53 -6.44 1.77
C LEU A 99 -5.54 -7.54 2.21
N ARG A 100 -4.62 -7.93 1.31
CA ARG A 100 -3.58 -8.95 1.56
C ARG A 100 -2.18 -8.48 1.13
N SER A 101 -2.03 -8.07 -0.12
CA SER A 101 -0.77 -7.56 -0.68
C SER A 101 -0.96 -6.72 -1.93
N VAL A 102 0.07 -5.96 -2.29
CA VAL A 102 0.22 -5.33 -3.60
C VAL A 102 1.18 -6.16 -4.44
N GLU A 103 0.80 -6.43 -5.68
CA GLU A 103 1.64 -7.15 -6.64
C GLU A 103 2.94 -6.40 -6.91
N TYR A 104 4.04 -7.13 -7.07
CA TYR A 104 5.36 -6.56 -7.32
C TYR A 104 5.40 -5.69 -8.58
N GLN A 105 4.62 -6.05 -9.61
CA GLN A 105 4.56 -5.30 -10.86
C GLN A 105 4.04 -3.88 -10.68
N VAL A 106 3.09 -3.67 -9.75
CA VAL A 106 2.58 -2.34 -9.40
C VAL A 106 3.69 -1.49 -8.78
N ILE A 107 4.45 -2.08 -7.84
CA ILE A 107 5.62 -1.44 -7.21
C ILE A 107 6.66 -1.08 -8.28
N GLU A 108 7.00 -2.00 -9.18
CA GLU A 108 7.94 -1.74 -10.28
C GLU A 108 7.44 -0.66 -11.24
N GLN A 109 6.17 -0.65 -11.60
CA GLN A 109 5.59 0.33 -12.50
C GLN A 109 5.79 1.75 -11.95
N VAL A 110 5.46 1.97 -10.68
CA VAL A 110 5.61 3.28 -10.04
C VAL A 110 7.09 3.62 -9.85
N ALA A 111 7.88 2.67 -9.33
CA ALA A 111 9.30 2.88 -9.04
C ALA A 111 10.08 3.21 -10.33
N LYS A 112 9.94 2.41 -11.39
CA LYS A 112 10.66 2.60 -12.67
C LYS A 112 10.37 3.96 -13.31
N LYS A 113 9.12 4.44 -13.22
CA LYS A 113 8.72 5.73 -13.81
C LYS A 113 9.25 6.91 -12.99
N ARG A 114 9.31 6.78 -11.67
CA ARG A 114 9.64 7.88 -10.76
C ARG A 114 11.10 7.93 -10.34
N ILE A 115 11.73 6.78 -10.12
CA ILE A 115 13.10 6.59 -9.62
C ILE A 115 14.00 6.28 -10.81
N LYS A 116 14.48 7.34 -11.47
CA LYS A 116 15.38 7.24 -12.65
C LYS A 116 16.85 7.11 -12.24
N THR A 117 17.19 7.51 -11.03
CA THR A 117 18.54 7.43 -10.47
C THR A 117 18.45 7.00 -9.01
N TYR A 118 19.49 6.33 -8.53
CA TYR A 118 19.56 5.77 -7.18
C TYR A 118 19.48 6.84 -6.07
N TYR A 119 19.77 8.11 -6.39
CA TYR A 119 19.80 9.23 -5.45
C TYR A 119 18.54 10.11 -5.49
N LYS A 120 17.52 9.76 -6.28
CA LYS A 120 16.34 10.62 -6.40
C LYS A 120 15.45 10.54 -5.16
N THR A 121 15.56 11.54 -4.30
CA THR A 121 14.75 11.72 -3.07
C THR A 121 13.46 12.48 -3.38
N GLY A 122 12.44 11.78 -3.86
CA GLY A 122 11.12 12.39 -4.11
C GLY A 122 10.00 11.39 -4.31
N THR A 123 10.22 10.14 -3.92
CA THR A 123 9.23 9.06 -3.98
C THR A 123 9.46 8.13 -2.82
N GLU A 124 8.48 8.04 -1.94
CA GLU A 124 8.49 7.22 -0.74
C GLU A 124 7.33 6.24 -0.80
N PHE A 125 7.55 4.99 -0.42
CA PHE A 125 6.53 3.95 -0.36
C PHE A 125 6.30 3.53 1.10
N ILE A 126 5.05 3.42 1.49
CA ILE A 126 4.61 2.66 2.66
C ILE A 126 3.80 1.49 2.13
N ILE A 127 4.22 0.26 2.41
CA ILE A 127 3.59 -0.96 1.91
C ILE A 127 3.21 -1.83 3.11
N PHE A 128 1.93 -2.11 3.25
CA PHE A 128 1.44 -3.07 4.24
C PHE A 128 1.50 -4.49 3.69
N ILE A 129 2.00 -5.40 4.52
CA ILE A 129 2.05 -6.84 4.26
C ILE A 129 1.56 -7.53 5.52
N PHE A 130 0.41 -8.19 5.43
CA PHE A 130 -0.19 -8.91 6.55
C PHE A 130 0.40 -10.32 6.61
N THR A 131 1.58 -10.47 7.24
CA THR A 131 2.30 -11.75 7.32
C THR A 131 1.45 -12.87 7.90
N SER A 132 0.67 -12.59 8.94
CA SER A 132 -0.26 -13.56 9.54
C SER A 132 -1.20 -14.20 8.53
N ASP A 133 -1.73 -13.43 7.58
CA ASP A 133 -2.68 -13.93 6.58
C ASP A 133 -2.01 -14.89 5.59
N TRP A 134 -0.69 -14.80 5.42
CA TRP A 134 0.09 -15.71 4.59
C TRP A 134 0.38 -17.04 5.26
N PHE A 135 0.38 -17.13 6.58
CA PHE A 135 0.78 -18.37 7.29
C PHE A 135 -0.35 -19.00 8.09
N LEU A 136 -1.17 -18.19 8.74
CA LEU A 136 -2.31 -18.62 9.55
C LEU A 136 -3.63 -18.58 8.76
N GLY A 137 -3.67 -17.81 7.67
CA GLY A 137 -4.89 -17.51 6.94
C GLY A 137 -5.81 -16.52 7.67
N ARG A 138 -6.86 -16.09 6.99
CA ARG A 138 -7.91 -15.19 7.52
C ARG A 138 -9.16 -15.27 6.65
N ASP A 139 -10.32 -15.57 7.25
CA ASP A 139 -11.60 -15.67 6.54
C ASP A 139 -11.47 -16.56 5.28
N ASP A 140 -11.60 -15.97 4.09
CA ASP A 140 -11.51 -16.64 2.79
C ASP A 140 -10.07 -16.84 2.28
N PHE A 141 -9.05 -16.40 3.03
CA PHE A 141 -7.65 -16.59 2.70
C PHE A 141 -7.06 -17.80 3.41
N ALA A 142 -6.73 -18.85 2.65
CA ALA A 142 -5.91 -19.94 3.15
C ALA A 142 -4.46 -19.48 3.41
N GLY A 143 -3.78 -20.13 4.36
CA GLY A 143 -2.35 -19.97 4.55
C GLY A 143 -1.52 -20.63 3.43
N LEU A 144 -0.24 -20.31 3.37
CA LEU A 144 0.74 -20.91 2.48
C LEU A 144 0.99 -22.37 2.91
N PRO A 145 1.00 -23.32 1.96
CA PRO A 145 1.25 -24.72 2.28
C PRO A 145 2.65 -24.91 2.89
N THR A 146 2.80 -25.94 3.71
CA THR A 146 4.05 -26.28 4.40
C THR A 146 4.92 -27.25 3.59
N THR A 147 4.68 -27.35 2.28
CA THR A 147 5.39 -28.26 1.37
C THR A 147 5.40 -27.71 -0.03
N ILE A 148 6.47 -27.99 -0.78
CA ILE A 148 6.60 -27.63 -2.20
C ILE A 148 5.80 -28.59 -3.12
N ASP A 149 5.36 -29.74 -2.60
CA ASP A 149 4.62 -30.73 -3.37
C ASP A 149 3.22 -30.26 -3.74
N LYS A 150 3.09 -29.77 -4.97
CA LYS A 150 1.85 -29.23 -5.55
C LYS A 150 0.68 -30.21 -5.56
N ALA A 151 0.95 -31.52 -5.55
CA ALA A 151 -0.11 -32.53 -5.55
C ALA A 151 -0.90 -32.54 -4.24
N THR A 152 -0.29 -32.05 -3.15
CA THR A 152 -0.90 -31.99 -1.82
C THR A 152 -1.68 -30.71 -1.54
N TRP A 153 -1.51 -29.68 -2.39
CA TRP A 153 -2.13 -28.38 -2.18
C TRP A 153 -3.63 -28.44 -2.49
N SER A 154 -4.43 -27.91 -1.58
CA SER A 154 -5.83 -27.55 -1.84
C SER A 154 -5.93 -26.43 -2.89
N GLU A 155 -7.11 -26.24 -3.48
CA GLU A 155 -7.34 -25.14 -4.43
C GLU A 155 -7.13 -23.76 -3.77
N ALA A 156 -7.50 -23.60 -2.50
CA ALA A 156 -7.28 -22.34 -1.78
C ALA A 156 -5.79 -22.06 -1.52
N GLU A 157 -4.99 -23.10 -1.22
CA GLU A 157 -3.53 -22.97 -1.11
C GLU A 157 -2.90 -22.65 -2.47
N LYS A 158 -3.38 -23.24 -3.57
CA LYS A 158 -2.91 -22.91 -4.94
C LYS A 158 -3.16 -21.43 -5.25
N MET A 159 -4.34 -20.91 -4.92
CA MET A 159 -4.65 -19.49 -5.08
C MET A 159 -3.72 -18.63 -4.22
N THR A 160 -3.48 -19.01 -2.97
CA THR A 160 -2.56 -18.29 -2.07
C THR A 160 -1.12 -18.30 -2.57
N VAL A 161 -0.63 -19.43 -3.09
CA VAL A 161 0.70 -19.48 -3.73
C VAL A 161 0.76 -18.58 -4.96
N SER A 162 -0.32 -18.54 -5.77
CA SER A 162 -0.41 -17.63 -6.91
C SER A 162 -0.39 -16.16 -6.49
N ASP A 163 -1.10 -15.79 -5.42
CA ASP A 163 -1.06 -14.43 -4.86
C ASP A 163 0.35 -14.08 -4.35
N ALA A 164 1.04 -15.03 -3.70
CA ALA A 164 2.40 -14.85 -3.24
C ALA A 164 3.38 -14.71 -4.42
N ASP A 165 3.20 -15.48 -5.50
CA ASP A 165 3.98 -15.29 -6.73
C ASP A 165 3.75 -13.91 -7.34
N ALA A 166 2.57 -13.31 -7.20
CA ALA A 166 2.30 -11.96 -7.65
C ALA A 166 2.91 -10.91 -6.71
N LEU A 167 2.85 -11.12 -5.39
CA LEU A 167 3.54 -10.31 -4.37
C LEU A 167 5.05 -10.27 -4.60
N PHE A 168 5.66 -11.41 -4.91
CA PHE A 168 7.07 -11.47 -5.26
C PHE A 168 7.29 -11.11 -6.73
N GLY A 169 6.39 -11.39 -7.65
CA GLY A 169 6.61 -11.27 -9.09
C GLY A 169 7.52 -12.37 -9.68
N ASN A 170 7.75 -13.46 -8.96
CA ASN A 170 8.39 -14.69 -9.45
C ASN A 170 8.04 -15.89 -8.53
N THR A 171 8.63 -17.05 -8.81
CA THR A 171 8.41 -18.30 -8.04
C THR A 171 9.65 -18.76 -7.24
N GLU A 172 10.76 -18.02 -7.27
CA GLU A 172 12.05 -18.42 -6.66
C GLU A 172 12.02 -18.45 -5.12
N TRP A 173 11.05 -17.75 -4.53
CA TRP A 173 10.81 -17.75 -3.08
C TRP A 173 10.25 -19.08 -2.57
N ARG A 174 9.62 -19.88 -3.44
CA ARG A 174 8.78 -21.01 -3.04
C ARG A 174 9.56 -22.04 -2.22
N ASP A 175 10.75 -22.44 -2.65
CA ASP A 175 11.55 -23.46 -1.95
C ASP A 175 12.01 -22.99 -0.55
N GLN A 176 12.08 -21.68 -0.34
CA GLN A 176 12.53 -21.07 0.91
C GLN A 176 11.39 -20.93 1.93
N ILE A 177 10.14 -20.88 1.48
CA ILE A 177 8.96 -20.62 2.34
C ILE A 177 8.00 -21.83 2.39
N LEU A 178 7.85 -22.60 1.31
CA LEU A 178 6.92 -23.74 1.23
C LEU A 178 7.58 -25.01 1.77
N ASN A 179 7.83 -25.02 3.07
CA ASN A 179 8.50 -26.10 3.79
C ASN A 179 7.91 -26.28 5.20
N SER A 180 8.38 -27.31 5.90
CA SER A 180 7.90 -27.70 7.22
C SER A 180 8.59 -26.99 8.38
N HIS A 181 9.39 -25.94 8.12
CA HIS A 181 9.99 -25.14 9.19
C HIS A 181 8.90 -24.40 10.01
N PRO A 182 9.21 -23.99 11.24
CA PRO A 182 8.32 -23.19 12.06
C PRO A 182 7.80 -21.93 11.35
N ILE A 183 6.58 -21.51 11.68
CA ILE A 183 5.93 -20.33 11.07
C ILE A 183 6.80 -19.07 11.23
N ASP A 184 7.35 -18.82 12.41
CA ASP A 184 8.20 -17.65 12.68
C ASP A 184 9.44 -17.60 11.77
N GLU A 185 10.04 -18.74 11.45
CA GLU A 185 11.18 -18.80 10.53
C GLU A 185 10.76 -18.49 9.09
N ARG A 186 9.62 -19.04 8.66
CA ARG A 186 9.05 -18.80 7.34
C ARG A 186 8.58 -17.35 7.17
N GLU A 187 8.00 -16.75 8.21
CA GLU A 187 7.61 -15.34 8.26
C GLU A 187 8.80 -14.41 8.11
N ASN A 188 9.86 -14.65 8.88
CA ASN A 188 11.11 -13.89 8.77
C ASN A 188 11.72 -14.04 7.38
N CYS A 189 11.71 -15.25 6.81
CA CYS A 189 12.18 -15.50 5.45
C CYS A 189 11.38 -14.70 4.40
N LEU A 190 10.06 -14.68 4.51
CA LEU A 190 9.17 -13.89 3.64
C LEU A 190 9.53 -12.41 3.68
N ILE A 191 9.68 -11.84 4.88
CA ILE A 191 10.01 -10.42 5.08
C ILE A 191 11.37 -10.10 4.47
N GLU A 192 12.38 -10.93 4.73
CA GLU A 192 13.75 -10.72 4.22
C GLU A 192 13.82 -10.81 2.69
N LEU A 193 13.14 -11.80 2.09
CA LEU A 193 13.05 -11.94 0.63
C LEU A 193 12.37 -10.74 -0.01
N TYR A 194 11.27 -10.26 0.59
CA TYR A 194 10.56 -9.11 0.06
C TYR A 194 11.39 -7.83 0.20
N ARG A 195 12.06 -7.64 1.35
CA ARG A 195 12.98 -6.52 1.59
C ARG A 195 14.12 -6.50 0.55
N ASN A 196 14.75 -7.65 0.31
CA ASN A 196 15.84 -7.76 -0.66
C ASN A 196 15.38 -7.40 -2.08
N ARG A 197 14.14 -7.72 -2.44
CA ARG A 197 13.55 -7.31 -3.72
C ARG A 197 13.34 -5.81 -3.80
N LEU A 198 12.78 -5.20 -2.77
CA LEU A 198 12.57 -3.75 -2.72
C LEU A 198 13.91 -2.97 -2.79
N HIS A 199 15.03 -3.56 -2.35
CA HIS A 199 16.35 -2.91 -2.43
C HIS A 199 16.82 -2.64 -3.86
N LYS A 200 16.19 -3.27 -4.87
CA LYS A 200 16.34 -2.91 -6.28
C LYS A 200 16.06 -1.43 -6.52
N TRP A 201 15.09 -0.85 -5.81
CA TRP A 201 14.61 0.52 -6.01
C TRP A 201 14.94 1.45 -4.84
N PHE A 202 14.97 0.92 -3.61
CA PHE A 202 15.06 1.72 -2.39
C PHE A 202 16.32 1.40 -1.60
N ARG A 203 17.09 2.43 -1.28
CA ARG A 203 18.28 2.30 -0.42
C ARG A 203 17.90 1.96 1.02
N TYR A 204 16.84 2.58 1.53
CA TYR A 204 16.39 2.42 2.90
C TYR A 204 15.03 1.72 2.91
N ILE A 205 14.96 0.58 3.58
CA ILE A 205 13.73 -0.18 3.79
C ILE A 205 13.67 -0.55 5.26
N LEU A 206 12.59 -0.12 5.91
CA LEU A 206 12.38 -0.28 7.34
C LEU A 206 11.13 -1.15 7.54
N PRO A 207 11.28 -2.41 7.99
CA PRO A 207 10.12 -3.22 8.36
C PRO A 207 9.47 -2.66 9.64
N MET A 208 8.13 -2.67 9.66
CA MET A 208 7.31 -2.27 10.82
C MET A 208 6.51 -3.49 11.31
N PRO A 209 6.21 -3.64 12.63
CA PRO A 209 6.45 -2.68 13.71
C PRO A 209 7.94 -2.61 14.05
N PHE A 210 8.49 -1.41 13.93
CA PHE A 210 9.85 -1.14 14.33
C PHE A 210 9.88 -1.11 15.85
N ASN A 211 10.57 -2.07 16.49
CA ASN A 211 10.93 -1.97 17.89
C ASN A 211 12.26 -1.21 17.99
N PRO A 212 12.26 0.12 18.21
CA PRO A 212 13.49 0.87 18.34
C PRO A 212 14.30 0.31 19.51
N LYS A 213 15.59 0.04 19.30
CA LYS A 213 16.50 -0.21 20.41
C LYS A 213 16.53 1.03 21.30
N THR A 214 16.56 0.86 22.62
CA THR A 214 16.41 1.92 23.65
C THR A 214 17.40 3.09 23.57
N LYS A 215 18.41 3.04 22.71
CA LYS A 215 19.43 4.09 22.51
C LYS A 215 19.64 4.48 21.05
N GLN A 216 18.76 4.05 20.16
CA GLN A 216 18.91 4.32 18.74
C GLN A 216 18.21 5.64 18.41
N ILE A 217 19.01 6.67 18.10
CA ILE A 217 18.53 7.96 17.63
C ILE A 217 18.25 7.81 16.14
N PHE A 218 16.99 8.01 15.73
CA PHE A 218 16.63 8.07 14.32
C PHE A 218 16.57 9.53 13.90
N HIS A 219 17.46 9.89 12.99
CA HIS A 219 17.28 11.08 12.20
C HIS A 219 16.43 10.69 10.98
N LEU A 220 15.15 11.09 10.98
CA LEU A 220 14.38 11.11 9.74
C LEU A 220 14.85 12.34 8.95
N ILE A 221 15.90 12.17 8.14
CA ILE A 221 16.49 13.26 7.38
C ILE A 221 15.67 13.45 6.10
N PHE A 222 14.80 14.46 6.12
CA PHE A 222 14.24 15.02 4.89
C PHE A 222 15.30 15.90 4.23
N MET A 223 15.68 15.58 2.98
CA MET A 223 16.39 16.53 2.12
C MET A 223 15.37 17.13 1.15
N PHE A 224 15.20 18.45 1.24
CA PHE A 224 14.34 19.26 0.36
C PHE A 224 14.87 19.31 -1.06
#